data_AF-G5GFF5-F1
#
_entry.id   AF-G5GFF5-F1
#
_cell.length_a   1.000
_cell.length_b   1.000
_cell.length_c   1.000
_cell.angle_alpha   90.00
_cell.angle_beta   90.00
_cell.angle_gamma   90.00
#
_symmetry.space_group_name_H-M   'P 1'
#
loop_
_entity.id
_entity.type
_entity.pdbx_description
1 polymer ?
#
loop_
_entity_poly.entity_id
_entity_poly.type
_entity_poly.pdbx_seq_one_letter_code
_entity_poly.pdbx_strand_id
1 'polypeptide(L)'
;MSTHILDKLNFYRFERENQFFDRKSARIKPLDILRYLVAFANAEGGQLVIGIEDDGTVTGFNCEKAHGIDEYRNIFLTELKETPINPKFDIVTVKNNRNQEDKILIISVDVSSDRVIKSYDGKVYLRQNESALDKLYDAYMANDTINLLHEDFDYMIEDLREQGQIKDLPYVQQEKDDLVNIVGNVVGNVDVIERENKNGEAFKVANFSVVSKDDKGNKVYHNCSAYGEKSDIPKDFKQGDFVKLFGQLRTSIDDNGKEHSNVRILSSKLLKAKEQMKGQDKSQEIAKLKSEIEEREKDLFYADSWEQAGQIRADIEKMKAKLNTLTGSEKGKENDKKSILGAIKEYQAEDKQKPKESKEKPKETER
;
A
#
# COMPACT_ATOMS: atom_id res chain seq x y z
N MET A 1 21.94 -25.11 37.10
CA MET A 1 21.70 -23.71 36.70
C MET A 1 20.45 -23.22 37.44
N SER A 2 20.30 -21.92 37.69
CA SER A 2 19.03 -21.37 38.19
C SER A 2 17.96 -21.47 37.09
N THR A 3 16.71 -21.78 37.44
CA THR A 3 15.59 -21.86 36.49
C THR A 3 15.48 -20.59 35.66
N HIS A 4 15.57 -19.43 36.33
CA HIS A 4 15.51 -18.10 35.74
C HIS A 4 16.59 -17.83 34.67
N ILE A 5 17.72 -18.56 34.69
CA ILE A 5 18.77 -18.48 33.65
C ILE A 5 18.39 -19.35 32.45
N LEU A 6 17.80 -20.52 32.68
CA LEU A 6 17.32 -21.41 31.62
C LEU A 6 16.17 -20.78 30.84
N ASP A 7 15.26 -20.10 31.53
CA ASP A 7 14.13 -19.37 30.93
C ASP A 7 14.63 -18.19 30.08
N LYS A 8 15.57 -17.38 30.61
CA LYS A 8 16.22 -16.27 29.87
C LYS A 8 16.99 -16.77 28.64
N LEU A 9 17.65 -17.94 28.73
CA LEU A 9 18.32 -18.57 27.58
C LEU A 9 17.34 -19.11 26.53
N ASN A 10 16.23 -19.71 26.95
CA ASN A 10 15.21 -20.21 26.03
C ASN A 10 14.55 -19.07 25.26
N PHE A 11 14.26 -17.94 25.92
CA PHE A 11 13.84 -16.70 25.25
C PHE A 11 14.83 -16.28 24.15
N TYR A 12 16.12 -16.10 24.47
CA TYR A 12 17.10 -15.69 23.46
C TYR A 12 17.37 -16.71 22.34
N ARG A 13 16.89 -17.95 22.45
CA ARG A 13 17.02 -18.96 21.40
C ARG A 13 15.79 -19.05 20.51
N PHE A 14 14.60 -18.99 21.09
CA PHE A 14 13.35 -19.31 20.39
C PHE A 14 12.44 -18.11 20.14
N GLU A 15 12.68 -16.97 20.80
CA GLU A 15 11.97 -15.74 20.49
C GLU A 15 12.36 -15.22 19.10
N ARG A 16 11.41 -14.62 18.39
CA ARG A 16 11.66 -13.99 17.09
C ARG A 16 12.34 -12.63 17.29
N GLU A 17 13.37 -12.37 16.50
CA GLU A 17 13.96 -11.04 16.39
C GLU A 17 12.89 -10.02 15.95
N ASN A 18 12.90 -8.88 16.62
CA ASN A 18 11.83 -7.88 16.62
C ASN A 18 12.42 -6.49 16.96
N GLN A 19 11.62 -5.42 17.06
CA GLN A 19 12.14 -4.05 17.25
C GLN A 19 13.03 -3.86 18.50
N PHE A 20 12.88 -4.69 19.53
CA PHE A 20 13.68 -4.68 20.77
C PHE A 20 14.79 -5.72 20.81
N PHE A 21 14.88 -6.65 19.85
CA PHE A 21 15.71 -7.85 19.98
C PHE A 21 16.42 -8.24 18.68
N ASP A 22 17.70 -8.59 18.80
CA ASP A 22 18.58 -9.03 17.71
C ASP A 22 19.55 -10.10 18.24
N ARG A 23 19.88 -11.12 17.43
CA ARG A 23 20.83 -12.20 17.81
C ARG A 23 21.88 -12.32 16.73
N LYS A 24 23.16 -12.30 17.06
CA LYS A 24 24.22 -12.47 16.06
C LYS A 24 25.30 -13.44 16.52
N SER A 25 25.85 -14.18 15.55
CA SER A 25 27.00 -15.05 15.77
C SER A 25 28.18 -14.27 16.36
N ALA A 26 28.99 -14.91 17.20
CA ALA A 26 30.27 -14.35 17.66
C ALA A 26 31.30 -14.14 16.51
N ARG A 27 30.95 -14.51 15.27
CA ARG A 27 31.70 -14.21 14.04
C ARG A 27 31.35 -12.84 13.42
N ILE A 28 30.36 -12.10 13.95
CA ILE A 28 30.12 -10.71 13.51
C ILE A 28 31.27 -9.81 13.97
N LYS A 29 31.77 -8.92 13.10
CA LYS A 29 32.86 -8.01 13.47
C LYS A 29 32.38 -7.06 14.59
N PRO A 30 33.20 -6.74 15.60
CA PRO A 30 32.86 -5.78 16.65
C PRO A 30 32.41 -4.42 16.10
N LEU A 31 33.05 -3.92 15.04
CA LEU A 31 32.66 -2.67 14.36
C LEU A 31 31.24 -2.73 13.77
N ASP A 32 30.81 -3.90 13.28
CA ASP A 32 29.50 -4.08 12.65
C ASP A 32 28.35 -4.09 13.67
N ILE A 33 28.61 -4.35 14.96
CA ILE A 33 27.58 -4.28 16.01
C ILE A 33 27.07 -2.84 16.22
N LEU A 34 27.91 -1.84 15.93
CA LEU A 34 27.62 -0.44 16.25
C LEU A 34 26.34 0.05 15.57
N ARG A 35 26.05 -0.40 14.34
CA ARG A 35 24.79 -0.07 13.64
C ARG A 35 23.56 -0.47 14.46
N TYR A 36 23.63 -1.61 15.16
CA TYR A 36 22.55 -2.13 15.99
C TYR A 36 22.45 -1.34 17.30
N LEU A 37 23.58 -1.06 17.95
CA LEU A 37 23.59 -0.29 19.20
C LEU A 37 23.08 1.15 18.98
N VAL A 38 23.48 1.79 17.88
CA VAL A 38 22.98 3.11 17.46
C VAL A 38 21.49 3.03 17.10
N ALA A 39 21.05 2.01 16.34
CA ALA A 39 19.64 1.84 15.98
C ALA A 39 18.73 1.60 17.19
N PHE A 40 19.17 0.82 18.18
CA PHE A 40 18.44 0.63 19.44
C PHE A 40 18.38 1.92 20.25
N ALA A 41 19.50 2.63 20.42
CA ALA A 41 19.54 3.88 21.18
C ALA A 41 18.66 4.98 20.56
N ASN A 42 18.54 5.02 19.24
CA ASN A 42 17.68 5.98 18.52
C ASN A 42 16.20 5.58 18.44
N ALA A 43 15.86 4.33 18.76
CA ALA A 43 14.50 3.82 18.77
C ALA A 43 13.99 3.71 20.22
N GLU A 44 13.53 2.53 20.65
CA GLU A 44 12.91 2.29 21.95
C GLU A 44 13.87 1.60 22.95
N GLY A 45 15.17 1.55 22.63
CA GLY A 45 16.13 0.67 23.28
C GLY A 45 16.02 -0.79 22.81
N GLY A 46 16.77 -1.70 23.44
CA GLY A 46 16.69 -3.13 23.12
C GLY A 46 17.88 -3.95 23.59
N GLN A 47 17.96 -5.20 23.10
CA GLN A 47 19.01 -6.16 23.42
C GLN A 47 19.58 -6.81 22.16
N LEU A 48 20.91 -6.71 22.00
CA LEU A 48 21.70 -7.48 21.04
C LEU A 48 22.38 -8.64 21.76
N VAL A 49 22.17 -9.88 21.31
CA VAL A 49 22.77 -11.08 21.91
C VAL A 49 23.81 -11.69 20.98
N ILE A 50 25.07 -11.72 21.41
CA ILE A 50 26.19 -12.27 20.66
C ILE A 50 26.51 -13.70 21.14
N GLY A 51 26.70 -14.61 20.19
CA GLY A 51 26.99 -16.04 20.42
C GLY A 51 25.80 -16.98 20.18
N ILE A 52 24.73 -16.48 19.56
CA ILE A 52 23.59 -17.24 19.07
C ILE A 52 23.43 -16.95 17.58
N GLU A 53 23.27 -17.99 16.77
CA GLU A 53 23.04 -17.89 15.32
C GLU A 53 21.56 -17.57 15.02
N ASP A 54 21.24 -17.08 13.81
CA ASP A 54 19.88 -16.62 13.46
C ASP A 54 18.81 -17.75 13.52
N ASP A 55 19.21 -19.02 13.55
CA ASP A 55 18.34 -20.20 13.72
C ASP A 55 18.07 -20.57 15.20
N GLY A 56 18.66 -19.85 16.17
CA GLY A 56 18.59 -20.18 17.60
C GLY A 56 19.63 -21.20 18.10
N THR A 57 20.57 -21.60 17.24
CA THR A 57 21.72 -22.44 17.63
C THR A 57 22.71 -21.62 18.46
N VAL A 58 23.01 -22.12 19.66
CA VAL A 58 24.04 -21.52 20.54
C VAL A 58 25.41 -22.02 20.12
N THR A 59 26.17 -21.20 19.38
CA THR A 59 27.56 -21.49 19.01
C THR A 59 28.56 -20.99 20.05
N GLY A 60 28.19 -19.94 20.79
CA GLY A 60 29.01 -19.30 21.81
C GLY A 60 30.25 -18.60 21.23
N PHE A 61 31.20 -18.29 22.10
CA PHE A 61 32.47 -17.65 21.74
C PHE A 61 33.58 -18.66 21.42
N ASN A 62 33.47 -19.93 21.81
CA ASN A 62 34.48 -20.95 21.45
C ASN A 62 34.30 -21.52 20.03
N CYS A 63 33.69 -20.77 19.10
CA CYS A 63 33.49 -21.17 17.71
C CYS A 63 34.58 -20.61 16.77
N GLU A 64 34.77 -21.22 15.60
CA GLU A 64 35.81 -20.80 14.66
C GLU A 64 35.55 -19.37 14.15
N LYS A 65 36.61 -18.55 14.05
CA LYS A 65 36.52 -17.12 13.64
C LYS A 65 35.67 -16.24 14.55
N ALA A 66 35.44 -16.63 15.81
CA ALA A 66 34.84 -15.76 16.81
C ALA A 66 35.78 -14.61 17.22
N HIS A 67 35.22 -13.43 17.48
CA HIS A 67 35.91 -12.31 18.13
C HIS A 67 35.81 -12.41 19.66
N GLY A 68 36.76 -11.80 20.38
CA GLY A 68 36.79 -11.78 21.83
C GLY A 68 35.71 -10.90 22.45
N ILE A 69 35.11 -11.35 23.56
CA ILE A 69 34.06 -10.62 24.31
C ILE A 69 34.46 -9.16 24.59
N ASP A 70 35.72 -8.91 24.95
CA ASP A 70 36.18 -7.57 25.28
C ASP A 70 36.38 -6.65 24.06
N GLU A 71 36.43 -7.18 22.83
CA GLU A 71 36.35 -6.33 21.62
C GLU A 71 34.97 -5.67 21.54
N TYR A 72 33.90 -6.46 21.70
CA TYR A 72 32.50 -5.99 21.73
C TYR A 72 32.21 -5.02 22.88
N ARG A 73 32.88 -5.18 24.03
CA ARG A 73 32.73 -4.31 25.20
C ARG A 73 33.47 -2.97 25.07
N ASN A 74 34.49 -2.87 24.21
CA ASN A 74 35.30 -1.66 24.08
C ASN A 74 35.00 -0.85 22.81
N ILE A 75 34.51 -1.48 21.74
CA ILE A 75 34.32 -0.83 20.42
C ILE A 75 33.40 0.41 20.47
N PHE A 76 32.37 0.42 21.32
CA PHE A 76 31.49 1.60 21.43
C PHE A 76 32.21 2.81 22.07
N LEU A 77 33.18 2.58 22.96
CA LEU A 77 33.99 3.62 23.61
C LEU A 77 35.02 4.22 22.65
N THR A 78 35.55 3.40 21.73
CA THR A 78 36.54 3.86 20.75
C THR A 78 35.88 4.53 19.55
N GLU A 79 34.71 4.07 19.11
CA GLU A 79 34.13 4.53 17.83
C GLU A 79 32.99 5.55 17.97
N LEU A 80 32.15 5.48 19.02
CA LEU A 80 30.98 6.38 19.18
C LEU A 80 31.32 7.65 19.98
N LYS A 81 32.49 8.26 19.72
CA LYS A 81 33.01 9.39 20.51
C LYS A 81 32.18 10.67 20.44
N GLU A 82 31.54 10.96 19.30
CA GLU A 82 30.73 12.19 19.13
C GLU A 82 29.42 12.14 19.90
N THR A 83 28.79 10.97 19.96
CA THR A 83 27.50 10.73 20.61
C THR A 83 27.58 9.47 21.47
N PRO A 84 28.25 9.53 22.63
CA PRO A 84 28.46 8.35 23.45
C PRO A 84 27.14 7.80 24.01
N ILE A 85 27.07 6.47 24.07
CA ILE A 85 26.00 5.67 24.69
C ILE A 85 26.58 4.87 25.87
N ASN A 86 25.73 4.36 26.76
CA ASN A 86 26.15 3.57 27.92
C ASN A 86 25.47 2.19 27.97
N PRO A 87 25.77 1.28 27.02
CA PRO A 87 25.22 -0.07 27.00
C PRO A 87 25.63 -0.89 28.23
N LYS A 88 24.71 -1.73 28.71
CA LYS A 88 24.90 -2.67 29.82
C LYS A 88 25.23 -4.05 29.26
N PHE A 89 26.19 -4.75 29.89
CA PHE A 89 26.71 -6.03 29.39
C PHE A 89 26.52 -7.15 30.42
N ASP A 90 25.63 -8.10 30.14
CA ASP A 90 25.55 -9.38 30.87
C ASP A 90 26.37 -10.44 30.11
N ILE A 91 27.14 -11.26 30.83
CA ILE A 91 27.76 -12.47 30.29
C ILE A 91 27.06 -13.67 30.93
N VAL A 92 26.50 -14.56 30.10
CA VAL A 92 25.80 -15.77 30.58
C VAL A 92 26.58 -17.00 30.14
N THR A 93 26.96 -17.86 31.10
CA THR A 93 27.53 -19.18 30.83
C THR A 93 26.43 -20.10 30.30
N VAL A 94 26.72 -20.77 29.19
CA VAL A 94 25.79 -21.63 28.45
C VAL A 94 26.48 -22.91 28.02
N LYS A 95 25.72 -23.87 27.51
CA LYS A 95 26.27 -24.96 26.70
C LYS A 95 26.09 -24.65 25.22
N ASN A 96 27.19 -24.75 24.45
CA ASN A 96 27.14 -24.60 23.00
C ASN A 96 26.65 -25.88 22.31
N ASN A 97 26.48 -25.82 20.99
CA ASN A 97 26.06 -26.93 20.12
C ASN A 97 26.95 -28.18 20.16
N ARG A 98 28.17 -28.10 20.71
CA ARG A 98 29.08 -29.24 20.96
C ARG A 98 28.98 -29.77 22.40
N ASN A 99 27.97 -29.34 23.18
CA ASN A 99 27.75 -29.67 24.60
C ASN A 99 28.92 -29.23 25.52
N GLN A 100 29.73 -28.27 25.07
CA GLN A 100 30.83 -27.68 25.83
C GLN A 100 30.34 -26.44 26.59
N GLU A 101 30.91 -26.17 27.77
CA GLU A 101 30.68 -24.91 28.49
C GLU A 101 31.27 -23.74 27.68
N ASP A 102 30.46 -22.71 27.50
CA ASP A 102 30.72 -21.56 26.63
C ASP A 102 29.99 -20.33 27.20
N LYS A 103 30.00 -19.21 26.47
CA LYS A 103 29.36 -17.95 26.88
C LYS A 103 28.49 -17.38 25.77
N ILE A 104 27.51 -16.57 26.16
CA ILE A 104 26.88 -15.54 25.32
C ILE A 104 27.03 -14.17 25.99
N LEU A 105 27.02 -13.11 25.18
CA LEU A 105 27.09 -11.73 25.63
C LEU A 105 25.77 -11.04 25.28
N ILE A 106 25.09 -10.47 26.26
CA ILE A 106 23.87 -9.70 26.07
C ILE A 106 24.22 -8.23 26.25
N ILE A 107 24.04 -7.44 25.20
CA ILE A 107 24.29 -6.01 25.18
C ILE A 107 22.92 -5.32 25.23
N SER A 108 22.54 -4.78 26.38
CA SER A 108 21.30 -4.02 26.56
C SER A 108 21.56 -2.53 26.34
N VAL A 109 20.75 -1.90 25.51
CA VAL A 109 20.85 -0.48 25.13
C VAL A 109 19.60 0.24 25.60
N ASP A 110 19.78 1.27 26.43
CA ASP A 110 18.70 2.17 26.82
C ASP A 110 18.40 3.18 25.70
N VAL A 111 17.16 3.68 25.62
CA VAL A 111 16.76 4.73 24.67
C VAL A 111 17.47 6.06 24.98
N SER A 112 17.93 6.75 23.92
CA SER A 112 18.48 8.10 23.97
C SER A 112 17.37 9.12 23.78
N SER A 113 16.66 9.48 24.86
CA SER A 113 15.56 10.46 24.83
C SER A 113 15.99 11.87 24.42
N ASP A 114 17.25 12.23 24.70
CA ASP A 114 17.69 13.64 24.72
C ASP A 114 18.48 14.07 23.48
N ARG A 115 18.90 13.10 22.64
CA ARG A 115 19.72 13.34 21.44
C ARG A 115 19.66 12.17 20.46
N VAL A 116 19.83 12.46 19.18
CA VAL A 116 20.14 11.46 18.15
C VAL A 116 21.59 11.00 18.30
N ILE A 117 21.78 9.68 18.30
CA ILE A 117 23.07 9.00 18.28
C ILE A 117 23.52 8.80 16.83
N LYS A 118 24.78 9.15 16.55
CA LYS A 118 25.47 8.89 15.29
C LYS A 118 26.42 7.69 15.43
N SER A 119 26.62 7.01 14.31
CA SER A 119 27.68 6.03 14.10
C SER A 119 29.03 6.73 13.83
N TYR A 120 30.12 5.97 13.91
CA TYR A 120 31.50 6.40 13.68
C TYR A 120 31.77 6.96 12.27
N ASP A 121 30.91 6.61 11.31
CA ASP A 121 30.91 7.09 9.93
C ASP A 121 29.90 8.24 9.69
N GLY A 122 29.49 8.91 10.77
CA GLY A 122 28.56 10.05 10.79
C GLY A 122 27.09 9.70 10.53
N LYS A 123 26.79 8.44 10.14
CA LYS A 123 25.42 8.01 9.81
C LYS A 123 24.55 7.88 11.05
N VAL A 124 23.28 8.27 10.92
CA VAL A 124 22.24 7.93 11.89
C VAL A 124 21.61 6.61 11.45
N TYR A 125 21.44 5.68 12.38
CA TYR A 125 20.64 4.47 12.19
C TYR A 125 19.42 4.54 13.09
N LEU A 126 18.23 4.25 12.55
CA LEU A 126 16.99 4.17 13.31
C LEU A 126 16.36 2.80 13.05
N ARG A 127 15.92 2.11 14.10
CA ARG A 127 15.19 0.84 13.97
C ARG A 127 13.72 1.13 13.64
N GLN A 128 13.45 1.46 12.38
CA GLN A 128 12.08 1.61 11.88
C GLN A 128 11.39 0.25 11.77
N ASN A 129 10.11 0.22 12.14
CA ASN A 129 9.26 -0.95 12.02
C ASN A 129 8.52 -0.90 10.67
N GLU A 130 9.18 -1.33 9.58
CA GLU A 130 8.54 -1.52 8.27
C GLU A 130 7.22 -2.30 8.45
N SER A 131 7.23 -3.35 9.28
CA SER A 131 6.04 -4.15 9.55
C SER A 131 4.86 -3.43 10.23
N ALA A 132 5.04 -2.29 10.90
CA ALA A 132 3.93 -1.54 11.49
C ALA A 132 3.34 -0.56 10.47
N LEU A 133 4.22 0.17 9.79
CA LEU A 133 3.83 1.16 8.79
C LEU A 133 3.24 0.47 7.55
N ASP A 134 3.84 -0.64 7.09
CA ASP A 134 3.31 -1.43 5.98
C ASP A 134 1.99 -2.14 6.33
N LYS A 135 1.77 -2.58 7.60
CA LYS A 135 0.45 -3.12 8.01
C LYS A 135 -0.62 -2.03 8.08
N LEU A 136 -0.26 -0.82 8.51
CA LEU A 136 -1.13 0.34 8.44
C LEU A 136 -1.47 0.67 6.98
N TYR A 137 -0.47 0.63 6.08
CA TYR A 137 -0.70 0.83 4.64
C TYR A 137 -1.54 -0.30 4.03
N ASP A 138 -1.31 -1.56 4.35
CA ASP A 138 -2.15 -2.67 3.88
C ASP A 138 -3.60 -2.51 4.34
N ALA A 139 -3.83 -2.13 5.61
CA ALA A 139 -5.17 -1.82 6.12
C ALA A 139 -5.81 -0.61 5.41
N TYR A 140 -5.06 0.48 5.22
CA TYR A 140 -5.49 1.71 4.55
C TYR A 140 -5.66 1.55 3.02
N MET A 141 -4.97 0.60 2.40
CA MET A 141 -5.11 0.23 0.99
C MET A 141 -6.21 -0.83 0.78
N ALA A 142 -6.50 -1.66 1.78
CA ALA A 142 -7.60 -2.63 1.75
C ALA A 142 -8.98 -1.99 1.97
N ASN A 143 -9.08 -0.93 2.79
CA ASN A 143 -10.36 -0.30 3.11
C ASN A 143 -10.84 0.67 2.02
N ASP A 144 -11.55 0.14 1.02
CA ASP A 144 -12.18 0.90 -0.07
C ASP A 144 -13.33 1.85 0.36
N THR A 145 -13.53 2.04 1.66
CA THR A 145 -14.49 2.99 2.25
C THR A 145 -13.86 4.21 2.92
N ILE A 146 -12.58 4.15 3.34
CA ILE A 146 -11.83 5.32 3.85
C ILE A 146 -11.33 6.11 2.64
N ASN A 147 -12.23 6.92 2.09
CA ASN A 147 -12.07 7.58 0.80
C ASN A 147 -11.90 9.10 0.93
N LEU A 148 -10.99 9.62 0.10
CA LEU A 148 -10.90 11.01 -0.36
C LEU A 148 -10.47 12.09 0.65
N LEU A 149 -10.36 11.83 1.95
CA LEU A 149 -9.83 12.79 2.93
C LEU A 149 -8.39 12.44 3.36
N HIS A 150 -7.53 13.47 3.46
CA HIS A 150 -6.21 13.38 4.10
C HIS A 150 -6.35 13.19 5.62
N GLU A 151 -7.35 13.86 6.21
CA GLU A 151 -7.55 14.00 7.65
C GLU A 151 -7.63 12.66 8.39
N ASP A 152 -8.32 11.65 7.85
CA ASP A 152 -8.41 10.30 8.46
C ASP A 152 -7.03 9.61 8.55
N PHE A 153 -6.14 9.85 7.58
CA PHE A 153 -4.79 9.27 7.61
C PHE A 153 -3.91 10.00 8.62
N ASP A 154 -3.99 11.33 8.67
CA ASP A 154 -3.27 12.13 9.66
C ASP A 154 -3.76 11.79 11.08
N TYR A 155 -5.06 11.59 11.31
CA TYR A 155 -5.61 11.10 12.58
C TYR A 155 -5.10 9.70 12.98
N MET A 156 -4.88 8.78 12.04
CA MET A 156 -4.26 7.48 12.34
C MET A 156 -2.77 7.62 12.69
N ILE A 157 -2.06 8.59 12.10
CA ILE A 157 -0.68 8.91 12.48
C ILE A 157 -0.63 9.60 13.85
N GLU A 158 -1.60 10.46 14.18
CA GLU A 158 -1.77 11.07 15.51
C GLU A 158 -2.07 10.00 16.58
N ASP A 159 -2.99 9.05 16.33
CA ASP A 159 -3.27 7.93 17.25
C ASP A 159 -2.01 7.06 17.48
N LEU A 160 -1.22 6.81 16.43
CA LEU A 160 0.07 6.12 16.56
C LEU A 160 1.16 6.96 17.26
N ARG A 161 1.09 8.30 17.22
CA ARG A 161 1.92 9.20 18.04
C ARG A 161 1.49 9.16 19.50
N GLU A 162 0.19 9.23 19.81
CA GLU A 162 -0.34 9.15 21.17
C GLU A 162 -0.06 7.79 21.82
N GLN A 163 -0.15 6.71 21.04
CA GLN A 163 0.27 5.35 21.46
C GLN A 163 1.81 5.18 21.53
N GLY A 164 2.59 6.21 21.19
CA GLY A 164 4.05 6.23 21.28
C GLY A 164 4.80 5.42 20.21
N GLN A 165 4.10 4.86 19.23
CA GLN A 165 4.66 4.08 18.12
C GLN A 165 5.36 4.97 17.06
N ILE A 166 5.08 6.28 17.09
CA ILE A 166 5.71 7.33 16.28
C ILE A 166 6.09 8.48 17.22
N LYS A 167 7.22 9.17 16.98
CA LYS A 167 7.63 10.37 17.72
C LYS A 167 8.14 11.46 16.81
N ASP A 168 7.78 12.70 17.11
CA ASP A 168 8.37 13.87 16.46
C ASP A 168 9.80 14.11 16.98
N LEU A 169 10.73 14.33 16.05
CA LEU A 169 12.13 14.62 16.34
C LEU A 169 12.39 16.14 16.25
N PRO A 170 13.18 16.73 17.17
CA PRO A 170 13.61 18.12 17.05
C PRO A 170 14.47 18.30 15.79
N TYR A 171 13.99 19.16 14.89
CA TYR A 171 14.37 19.18 13.48
C TYR A 171 15.76 19.75 13.23
N VAL A 172 16.67 18.94 12.65
CA VAL A 172 17.88 19.43 11.99
C VAL A 172 17.57 19.61 10.50
N GLN A 173 17.82 20.82 9.98
CA GLN A 173 17.53 21.17 8.58
C GLN A 173 18.45 20.45 7.59
N GLN A 174 18.04 19.27 7.12
CA GLN A 174 18.41 18.76 5.80
C GLN A 174 17.36 17.76 5.31
N GLU A 175 16.72 18.11 4.18
CA GLU A 175 15.75 17.34 3.40
C GLU A 175 14.64 16.60 4.18
N LYS A 176 13.44 17.20 4.17
CA LYS A 176 12.18 16.53 4.51
C LYS A 176 12.02 15.24 3.71
N ASP A 177 11.94 14.11 4.41
CA ASP A 177 11.27 12.91 3.91
C ASP A 177 9.76 13.15 3.94
N ASP A 178 9.29 14.04 3.05
CA ASP A 178 7.86 14.30 2.85
C ASP A 178 7.21 13.08 2.18
N LEU A 179 6.71 12.19 3.02
CA LEU A 179 5.88 11.06 2.62
C LEU A 179 4.56 11.57 2.05
N VAL A 180 4.23 11.14 0.84
CA VAL A 180 3.06 11.62 0.08
C VAL A 180 2.14 10.48 -0.31
N ASN A 181 0.84 10.72 -0.11
CA ASN A 181 -0.27 9.90 -0.57
C ASN A 181 -0.90 10.60 -1.78
N ILE A 182 -1.04 9.90 -2.91
CA ILE A 182 -1.52 10.48 -4.18
C ILE A 182 -2.63 9.60 -4.71
N VAL A 183 -3.86 10.12 -4.61
CA VAL A 183 -5.05 9.56 -5.28
C VAL A 183 -5.29 10.37 -6.55
N GLY A 184 -5.29 9.72 -7.70
CA GLY A 184 -5.35 10.42 -8.99
C GLY A 184 -5.42 9.51 -10.20
N ASN A 185 -5.34 10.10 -11.39
CA ASN A 185 -5.33 9.38 -12.66
C ASN A 185 -3.94 9.36 -13.30
N VAL A 186 -3.54 8.21 -13.85
CA VAL A 186 -2.27 8.07 -14.60
C VAL A 186 -2.31 8.89 -15.89
N VAL A 187 -1.23 9.61 -16.18
CA VAL A 187 -1.10 10.50 -17.34
C VAL A 187 0.16 10.13 -18.13
N GLY A 188 0.04 10.14 -19.45
CA GLY A 188 1.07 9.60 -20.34
C GLY A 188 1.07 8.07 -20.37
N ASN A 189 2.14 7.50 -20.92
CA ASN A 189 2.43 6.07 -20.86
C ASN A 189 3.39 5.81 -19.69
N VAL A 190 3.38 4.59 -19.16
CA VAL A 190 4.43 4.11 -18.26
C VAL A 190 5.67 3.76 -19.08
N ASP A 191 6.83 4.28 -18.68
CA ASP A 191 8.14 3.94 -19.24
C ASP A 191 8.84 2.95 -18.30
N VAL A 192 9.07 1.72 -18.76
CA VAL A 192 9.66 0.64 -17.96
C VAL A 192 11.08 0.37 -18.45
N ILE A 193 12.06 0.79 -17.67
CA ILE A 193 13.49 0.69 -17.99
C ILE A 193 14.20 -0.27 -17.04
N GLU A 194 15.22 -0.97 -17.55
CA GLU A 194 16.15 -1.76 -16.73
C GLU A 194 17.36 -0.90 -16.34
N ARG A 195 17.86 -1.09 -15.13
CA ARG A 195 18.98 -0.36 -14.52
C ARG A 195 19.84 -1.32 -13.71
N GLU A 196 21.15 -1.15 -13.74
CA GLU A 196 22.06 -1.90 -12.87
C GLU A 196 22.28 -1.18 -11.55
N ASN A 197 22.40 -1.93 -10.45
CA ASN A 197 22.79 -1.38 -9.15
C ASN A 197 24.32 -1.35 -9.01
N LYS A 198 24.83 -0.87 -7.86
CA LYS A 198 26.28 -0.77 -7.60
C LYS A 198 27.02 -2.12 -7.55
N ASN A 199 26.29 -3.24 -7.53
CA ASN A 199 26.82 -4.61 -7.53
C ASN A 199 26.80 -5.24 -8.94
N GLY A 200 26.23 -4.56 -9.94
CA GLY A 200 25.99 -5.11 -11.28
C GLY A 200 24.69 -5.92 -11.41
N GLU A 201 23.80 -5.87 -10.42
CA GLU A 201 22.51 -6.58 -10.47
C GLU A 201 21.47 -5.71 -11.18
N ALA A 202 20.86 -6.24 -12.24
CA ALA A 202 19.83 -5.55 -13.01
C ALA A 202 18.47 -5.56 -12.29
N PHE A 203 17.83 -4.39 -12.20
CA PHE A 203 16.50 -4.20 -11.63
C PHE A 203 15.63 -3.31 -12.55
N LYS A 204 14.31 -3.42 -12.41
CA LYS A 204 13.34 -2.65 -13.21
C LYS A 204 12.95 -1.35 -12.51
N VAL A 205 12.67 -0.33 -13.31
CA VAL A 205 12.12 0.95 -12.88
C VAL A 205 10.95 1.31 -13.77
N ALA A 206 9.76 1.50 -13.19
CA ALA A 206 8.60 2.05 -13.89
C ALA A 206 8.49 3.54 -13.58
N ASN A 207 8.64 4.38 -14.61
CA ASN A 207 8.48 5.83 -14.55
C ASN A 207 7.14 6.22 -15.18
N PHE A 208 6.38 7.07 -14.51
CA PHE A 208 5.05 7.48 -14.95
C PHE A 208 4.64 8.81 -14.30
N SER A 209 3.54 9.39 -14.72
CA SER A 209 3.00 10.60 -14.09
C SER A 209 1.56 10.40 -13.65
N VAL A 210 1.16 11.09 -12.57
CA VAL A 210 -0.23 11.09 -12.07
C VAL A 210 -0.72 12.52 -11.92
N VAL A 211 -1.99 12.76 -12.26
CA VAL A 211 -2.69 14.00 -11.93
C VAL A 211 -3.67 13.75 -10.78
N SER A 212 -3.50 14.50 -9.70
CA SER A 212 -4.46 14.59 -8.58
C SER A 212 -5.18 15.95 -8.62
N LYS A 213 -6.03 16.21 -7.62
CA LYS A 213 -6.50 17.56 -7.30
C LYS A 213 -5.97 18.01 -5.95
N ASP A 214 -5.81 19.31 -5.76
CA ASP A 214 -5.70 19.92 -4.43
C ASP A 214 -7.10 20.19 -3.83
N ASP A 215 -7.14 20.67 -2.58
CA ASP A 215 -8.38 20.97 -1.83
C ASP A 215 -9.21 22.10 -2.48
N LYS A 216 -8.59 22.87 -3.37
CA LYS A 216 -9.20 23.96 -4.15
C LYS A 216 -9.68 23.48 -5.53
N GLY A 217 -9.49 22.19 -5.85
CA GLY A 217 -9.88 21.55 -7.09
C GLY A 217 -8.91 21.71 -8.26
N ASN A 218 -7.77 22.38 -8.07
CA ASN A 218 -6.73 22.58 -9.08
C ASN A 218 -6.03 21.26 -9.39
N LYS A 219 -5.57 21.08 -10.64
CA LYS A 219 -4.81 19.89 -11.04
C LYS A 219 -3.36 19.99 -10.56
N VAL A 220 -2.92 19.03 -9.75
CA VAL A 220 -1.52 18.86 -9.36
C VAL A 220 -0.94 17.68 -10.13
N TYR A 221 0.24 17.86 -10.72
CA TYR A 221 0.93 16.83 -11.51
C TYR A 221 2.15 16.32 -10.74
N HIS A 222 2.22 15.00 -10.60
CA HIS A 222 3.28 14.30 -9.88
C HIS A 222 4.06 13.43 -10.87
N ASN A 223 5.39 13.54 -10.85
CA ASN A 223 6.26 12.56 -11.47
C ASN A 223 6.50 11.40 -10.49
N CYS A 224 6.53 10.16 -10.98
CA CYS A 224 6.55 8.96 -10.15
C CYS A 224 7.56 7.95 -10.69
N SER A 225 8.41 7.41 -9.81
CA SER A 225 9.36 6.32 -10.13
C SER A 225 9.22 5.18 -9.12
N ALA A 226 8.87 3.99 -9.61
CA ALA A 226 8.78 2.76 -8.83
C ALA A 226 9.94 1.81 -9.16
N TYR A 227 10.58 1.22 -8.14
CA TYR A 227 11.88 0.55 -8.26
C TYR A 227 11.84 -0.92 -7.81
N GLY A 228 12.47 -1.82 -8.56
CA GLY A 228 12.52 -3.25 -8.23
C GLY A 228 11.12 -3.87 -8.24
N GLU A 229 10.84 -4.73 -7.24
CA GLU A 229 9.53 -5.34 -7.01
C GLU A 229 8.40 -4.31 -6.90
N LYS A 230 8.69 -3.10 -6.42
CA LYS A 230 7.70 -2.01 -6.32
C LYS A 230 7.23 -1.51 -7.69
N SER A 231 7.92 -1.87 -8.79
CA SER A 231 7.49 -1.64 -10.17
C SER A 231 6.47 -2.67 -10.69
N ASP A 232 6.24 -3.78 -9.97
CA ASP A 232 5.44 -4.89 -10.50
C ASP A 232 3.94 -4.63 -10.65
N ILE A 233 3.40 -3.61 -9.97
CA ILE A 233 2.04 -3.13 -10.19
C ILE A 233 2.02 -1.92 -11.15
N PRO A 234 2.87 -0.87 -11.00
CA PRO A 234 2.82 0.29 -11.88
C PRO A 234 3.19 0.03 -13.35
N LYS A 235 3.99 -1.01 -13.64
CA LYS A 235 4.37 -1.37 -15.03
C LYS A 235 3.18 -1.63 -15.96
N ASP A 236 2.04 -2.06 -15.41
CA ASP A 236 0.84 -2.44 -16.15
C ASP A 236 -0.25 -1.34 -16.18
N PHE A 237 0.00 -0.18 -15.55
CA PHE A 237 -0.93 0.95 -15.56
C PHE A 237 -1.09 1.57 -16.96
N LYS A 238 -2.29 2.06 -17.26
CA LYS A 238 -2.63 2.71 -18.54
C LYS A 238 -3.08 4.16 -18.31
N GLN A 239 -2.86 5.01 -19.32
CA GLN A 239 -3.29 6.41 -19.28
C GLN A 239 -4.78 6.52 -18.93
N GLY A 240 -5.12 7.16 -17.82
CA GLY A 240 -6.49 7.37 -17.33
C GLY A 240 -6.97 6.35 -16.29
N ASP A 241 -6.19 5.31 -15.97
CA ASP A 241 -6.49 4.46 -14.81
C ASP A 241 -6.45 5.28 -13.52
N PHE A 242 -7.34 4.97 -12.58
CA PHE A 242 -7.45 5.63 -11.28
C PHE A 242 -6.68 4.82 -10.23
N VAL A 243 -5.70 5.46 -9.58
CA VAL A 243 -4.69 4.81 -8.73
C VAL A 243 -4.58 5.51 -7.39
N LYS A 244 -4.20 4.75 -6.35
CA LYS A 244 -3.79 5.22 -5.03
C LYS A 244 -2.32 4.87 -4.87
N LEU A 245 -1.46 5.87 -4.75
CA LEU A 245 -0.02 5.72 -4.64
C LEU A 245 0.45 6.21 -3.28
N PHE A 246 1.48 5.57 -2.74
CA PHE A 246 2.21 6.06 -1.60
C PHE A 246 3.71 6.10 -1.90
N GLY A 247 4.40 7.17 -1.51
CA GLY A 247 5.81 7.35 -1.83
C GLY A 247 6.52 8.44 -1.04
N GLN A 248 7.84 8.51 -1.22
CA GLN A 248 8.73 9.53 -0.67
C GLN A 248 8.91 10.64 -1.72
N LEU A 249 8.49 11.87 -1.43
CA LEU A 249 8.81 13.02 -2.27
C LEU A 249 10.31 13.28 -2.23
N ARG A 250 10.92 13.48 -3.40
CA ARG A 250 12.31 13.92 -3.53
C ARG A 250 12.35 15.17 -4.39
N THR A 251 12.73 16.28 -3.77
CA THR A 251 13.10 17.50 -4.50
C THR A 251 14.58 17.44 -4.86
N SER A 252 14.93 18.14 -5.93
CA SER A 252 16.30 18.30 -6.41
C SER A 252 16.41 19.63 -7.14
N ILE A 253 17.53 20.33 -7.01
CA ILE A 253 17.76 21.61 -7.67
C ILE A 253 18.79 21.38 -8.77
N ASP A 254 18.49 21.78 -10.01
CA ASP A 254 19.45 21.69 -11.12
C ASP A 254 20.46 22.85 -11.13
N ASP A 255 21.48 22.77 -11.99
CA ASP A 255 22.56 23.77 -12.09
C ASP A 255 22.06 25.20 -12.44
N ASN A 256 20.81 25.35 -12.87
CA ASN A 256 20.17 26.64 -13.17
C ASN A 256 19.34 27.17 -11.98
N GLY A 257 19.33 26.47 -10.84
CA GLY A 257 18.53 26.81 -9.67
C GLY A 257 17.06 26.40 -9.78
N LYS A 258 16.69 25.54 -10.74
CA LYS A 258 15.31 25.08 -10.89
C LYS A 258 15.05 23.83 -10.05
N GLU A 259 13.99 23.86 -9.24
CA GLU A 259 13.48 22.70 -8.52
C GLU A 259 12.77 21.69 -9.46
N HIS A 260 13.11 20.42 -9.28
CA HIS A 260 12.42 19.26 -9.88
C HIS A 260 12.03 18.29 -8.77
N SER A 261 10.76 17.93 -8.72
CA SER A 261 10.21 16.95 -7.77
C SER A 261 9.94 15.61 -8.46
N ASN A 262 10.28 14.51 -7.77
CA ASN A 262 9.92 13.15 -8.17
C ASN A 262 9.48 12.34 -6.95
N VAL A 263 8.42 11.56 -7.09
CA VAL A 263 7.89 10.70 -6.02
C VAL A 263 8.45 9.29 -6.20
N ARG A 264 9.31 8.89 -5.26
CA ARG A 264 9.79 7.51 -5.19
C ARG A 264 8.69 6.64 -4.61
N ILE A 265 8.08 5.80 -5.43
CA ILE A 265 6.95 4.96 -5.05
C ILE A 265 7.38 3.88 -4.06
N LEU A 266 6.67 3.81 -2.94
CA LEU A 266 6.83 2.84 -1.87
C LEU A 266 5.72 1.77 -1.88
N SER A 267 4.50 2.13 -2.33
CA SER A 267 3.38 1.21 -2.58
C SER A 267 2.40 1.80 -3.60
N SER A 268 1.61 0.96 -4.26
CA SER A 268 0.65 1.37 -5.30
C SER A 268 -0.52 0.40 -5.46
N LYS A 269 -1.76 0.91 -5.46
CA LYS A 269 -2.99 0.17 -5.76
C LYS A 269 -3.69 0.74 -6.99
N LEU A 270 -4.05 -0.11 -7.95
CA LEU A 270 -5.04 0.22 -8.97
C LEU A 270 -6.42 0.23 -8.31
N LEU A 271 -7.11 1.37 -8.28
CA LEU A 271 -8.46 1.49 -7.73
C LEU A 271 -9.53 1.16 -8.76
N LYS A 272 -9.42 1.73 -9.98
CA LYS A 272 -10.32 1.45 -11.10
C LYS A 272 -9.57 1.55 -12.43
N ALA A 273 -9.76 0.56 -13.29
CA ALA A 273 -9.33 0.68 -14.69
C ALA A 273 -10.19 1.72 -15.42
N LYS A 274 -9.60 2.47 -16.36
CA LYS A 274 -10.26 3.49 -17.21
C LYS A 274 -11.55 3.00 -17.87
N GLU A 275 -11.57 1.71 -18.23
CA GLU A 275 -12.70 1.03 -18.87
C GLU A 275 -13.88 0.85 -17.91
N GLN A 276 -13.61 0.57 -16.62
CA GLN A 276 -14.64 0.42 -15.58
C GLN A 276 -15.23 1.76 -15.14
N MET A 277 -14.43 2.84 -15.12
CA MET A 277 -14.91 4.20 -14.80
C MET A 277 -16.06 4.61 -15.74
N LYS A 278 -15.92 4.35 -17.04
CA LYS A 278 -16.97 4.61 -18.05
C LYS A 278 -18.27 3.83 -17.81
N GLY A 279 -18.22 2.71 -17.09
CA GLY A 279 -19.42 1.94 -16.73
C GLY A 279 -20.20 2.59 -15.58
N GLN A 280 -19.52 3.04 -14.53
CA GLN A 280 -20.18 3.67 -13.38
C GLN A 280 -20.77 5.04 -13.71
N ASP A 281 -20.04 5.91 -14.41
CA ASP A 281 -20.56 7.24 -14.79
C ASP A 281 -21.80 7.13 -15.69
N LYS A 282 -21.75 6.26 -16.71
CA LYS A 282 -22.92 5.94 -17.55
C LYS A 282 -24.09 5.40 -16.71
N SER A 283 -23.84 4.48 -15.78
CA SER A 283 -24.91 3.88 -14.96
C SER A 283 -25.60 4.92 -14.08
N GLN A 284 -24.84 5.86 -13.50
CA GLN A 284 -25.40 6.98 -12.73
C GLN A 284 -26.15 7.98 -13.63
N GLU A 285 -25.62 8.34 -14.81
CA GLU A 285 -26.33 9.21 -15.76
C GLU A 285 -27.62 8.56 -16.30
N ILE A 286 -27.59 7.26 -16.60
CA ILE A 286 -28.75 6.45 -16.99
C ILE A 286 -29.79 6.38 -15.88
N ALA A 287 -29.38 6.22 -14.62
CA ALA A 287 -30.29 6.23 -13.47
C ALA A 287 -30.97 7.61 -13.32
N LYS A 288 -30.19 8.70 -13.38
CA LYS A 288 -30.71 10.07 -13.26
C LYS A 288 -31.67 10.43 -14.40
N LEU A 289 -31.32 10.10 -15.64
CA LEU A 289 -32.20 10.31 -16.81
C LEU A 289 -33.51 9.52 -16.71
N LYS A 290 -33.50 8.32 -16.12
CA LYS A 290 -34.73 7.55 -15.88
C LYS A 290 -35.64 8.25 -14.86
N SER A 291 -35.11 8.77 -13.76
CA SER A 291 -35.91 9.55 -12.80
C SER A 291 -36.43 10.86 -13.39
N GLU A 292 -35.62 11.59 -14.17
CA GLU A 292 -36.05 12.82 -14.85
C GLU A 292 -37.16 12.56 -15.89
N ILE A 293 -37.13 11.41 -16.58
CA ILE A 293 -38.24 10.96 -17.45
C ILE A 293 -39.48 10.61 -16.64
N GLU A 294 -39.36 9.85 -15.54
CA GLU A 294 -40.50 9.45 -14.71
C GLU A 294 -41.18 10.65 -14.02
N GLU A 295 -40.41 11.68 -13.67
CA GLU A 295 -40.91 12.95 -13.16
C GLU A 295 -41.69 13.72 -14.24
N ARG A 296 -41.12 13.90 -15.45
CA ARG A 296 -41.84 14.54 -16.55
C ARG A 296 -43.05 13.75 -17.05
N GLU A 297 -43.07 12.42 -16.92
CA GLU A 297 -44.25 11.61 -17.21
C GLU A 297 -45.39 11.84 -16.20
N LYS A 298 -45.07 12.24 -14.95
CA LYS A 298 -46.07 12.72 -13.98
C LYS A 298 -46.53 14.14 -14.30
N ASP A 299 -45.61 15.05 -14.65
CA ASP A 299 -45.98 16.40 -15.12
C ASP A 299 -46.93 16.34 -16.33
N LEU A 300 -46.72 15.39 -17.24
CA LEU A 300 -47.59 15.17 -18.40
C LEU A 300 -48.99 14.67 -18.03
N PHE A 301 -49.11 13.94 -16.92
CA PHE A 301 -50.40 13.47 -16.38
C PHE A 301 -51.17 14.60 -15.67
N TYR A 302 -50.47 15.56 -15.07
CA TYR A 302 -51.03 16.73 -14.40
C TYR A 302 -50.99 18.02 -15.26
N ALA A 303 -50.87 17.91 -16.59
CA ALA A 303 -50.77 19.07 -17.47
C ALA A 303 -52.14 19.74 -17.72
N ASP A 304 -52.32 20.96 -17.21
CA ASP A 304 -53.57 21.74 -17.29
C ASP A 304 -53.94 22.23 -18.71
N SER A 305 -53.05 22.09 -19.70
CA SER A 305 -53.31 22.50 -21.08
C SER A 305 -52.67 21.59 -22.14
N TRP A 306 -53.30 21.55 -23.32
CA TRP A 306 -52.82 20.75 -24.47
C TRP A 306 -51.45 21.22 -24.99
N GLU A 307 -51.18 22.52 -24.93
CA GLU A 307 -49.91 23.13 -25.34
C GLU A 307 -48.77 22.76 -24.39
N GLN A 308 -49.00 22.85 -23.07
CA GLN A 308 -48.09 22.37 -22.04
C GLN A 308 -47.82 20.86 -22.17
N ALA A 309 -48.86 20.04 -22.37
CA ALA A 309 -48.72 18.61 -22.62
C ALA A 309 -47.91 18.31 -23.90
N GLY A 310 -48.03 19.14 -24.94
CA GLY A 310 -47.22 19.06 -26.16
C GLY A 310 -45.73 19.30 -25.89
N GLN A 311 -45.39 20.36 -25.15
CA GLN A 311 -44.00 20.67 -24.78
C GLN A 311 -43.38 19.56 -23.91
N ILE A 312 -44.10 19.07 -22.90
CA ILE A 312 -43.59 18.02 -22.00
C ILE A 312 -43.32 16.72 -22.79
N ARG A 313 -44.17 16.35 -23.75
CA ARG A 313 -43.93 15.19 -24.64
C ARG A 313 -42.65 15.35 -25.46
N ALA A 314 -42.43 16.52 -26.05
CA ALA A 314 -41.23 16.80 -26.83
C ALA A 314 -39.94 16.78 -25.98
N ASP A 315 -40.01 17.14 -24.69
CA ASP A 315 -38.90 17.01 -23.76
C ASP A 315 -38.63 15.54 -23.38
N ILE A 316 -39.69 14.76 -23.10
CA ILE A 316 -39.60 13.31 -22.80
C ILE A 316 -38.97 12.55 -23.98
N GLU A 317 -39.35 12.84 -25.23
CA GLU A 317 -38.76 12.16 -26.39
C GLU A 317 -37.26 12.46 -26.56
N LYS A 318 -36.83 13.71 -26.33
CA LYS A 318 -35.39 14.07 -26.34
C LYS A 318 -34.62 13.31 -25.26
N MET A 319 -35.19 13.20 -24.05
CA MET A 319 -34.56 12.45 -22.95
C MET A 319 -34.51 10.94 -23.23
N LYS A 320 -35.58 10.35 -23.78
CA LYS A 320 -35.59 8.95 -24.22
C LYS A 320 -34.60 8.68 -25.36
N ALA A 321 -34.44 9.62 -26.30
CA ALA A 321 -33.41 9.53 -27.34
C ALA A 321 -31.99 9.54 -26.75
N LYS A 322 -31.70 10.41 -25.77
CA LYS A 322 -30.42 10.41 -25.04
C LYS A 322 -30.19 9.13 -24.23
N LEU A 323 -31.23 8.61 -23.59
CA LEU A 323 -31.17 7.33 -22.85
C LEU A 323 -30.84 6.15 -23.79
N ASN A 324 -31.41 6.14 -25.00
CA ASN A 324 -31.14 5.14 -26.03
C ASN A 324 -29.70 5.23 -26.59
N THR A 325 -29.11 6.42 -26.74
CA THR A 325 -27.71 6.53 -27.21
C THR A 325 -26.70 6.11 -26.14
N LEU A 326 -26.96 6.38 -24.86
CA LEU A 326 -26.13 5.89 -23.75
C LEU A 326 -26.16 4.36 -23.67
N THR A 327 -27.36 3.76 -23.66
CA THR A 327 -27.55 2.30 -23.53
C THR A 327 -27.21 1.51 -24.80
N GLY A 328 -27.31 2.10 -25.99
CA GLY A 328 -27.02 1.43 -27.26
C GLY A 328 -25.55 1.07 -27.49
N SER A 329 -24.63 1.58 -26.65
CA SER A 329 -23.19 1.45 -26.84
C SER A 329 -22.56 0.11 -26.43
N GLU A 330 -23.35 -0.84 -25.92
CA GLU A 330 -22.86 -2.12 -25.33
C GLU A 330 -23.25 -3.38 -26.13
N LYS A 331 -23.87 -3.24 -27.31
CA LYS A 331 -24.10 -4.39 -28.22
C LYS A 331 -22.83 -4.80 -28.98
N GLY A 332 -21.83 -5.25 -28.24
CA GLY A 332 -20.53 -5.69 -28.76
C GLY A 332 -19.85 -6.71 -27.83
N LYS A 333 -20.27 -7.98 -27.95
CA LYS A 333 -19.83 -9.16 -27.18
C LYS A 333 -20.37 -9.31 -25.75
N GLU A 334 -21.55 -9.90 -25.62
CA GLU A 334 -21.65 -11.13 -24.83
C GLU A 334 -22.72 -12.05 -25.44
N ASN A 335 -22.38 -13.33 -25.61
CA ASN A 335 -23.21 -14.34 -26.25
C ASN A 335 -23.48 -15.48 -25.24
N ASP A 336 -24.66 -16.10 -25.36
CA ASP A 336 -24.94 -17.46 -24.89
C ASP A 336 -24.78 -17.76 -23.39
N LYS A 337 -25.80 -17.36 -22.62
CA LYS A 337 -26.35 -18.15 -21.48
C LYS A 337 -27.82 -17.82 -21.22
N LYS A 338 -28.74 -18.49 -21.93
CA LYS A 338 -30.14 -18.56 -21.48
C LYS A 338 -30.20 -19.26 -20.12
N SER A 339 -30.65 -18.55 -19.08
CA SER A 339 -30.81 -19.14 -17.75
C SER A 339 -31.89 -20.23 -17.77
N ILE A 340 -31.61 -21.37 -17.15
CA ILE A 340 -32.48 -22.56 -17.11
C ILE A 340 -33.84 -22.24 -16.44
N LEU A 341 -33.89 -21.25 -15.54
CA LEU A 341 -35.15 -20.77 -14.94
C LEU A 341 -36.12 -20.13 -15.96
N GLY A 342 -35.65 -19.71 -17.14
CA GLY A 342 -36.50 -19.17 -18.20
C GLY A 342 -37.32 -20.27 -18.88
N ALA A 343 -36.64 -21.32 -19.37
CA ALA A 343 -37.25 -22.41 -20.12
C ALA A 343 -38.31 -23.18 -19.30
N ILE A 344 -38.11 -23.32 -17.99
CA ILE A 344 -39.07 -23.97 -17.08
C ILE A 344 -40.39 -23.18 -16.98
N LYS A 345 -40.37 -21.84 -17.15
CA LYS A 345 -41.58 -21.01 -17.14
C LYS A 345 -42.34 -21.05 -18.46
N GLU A 346 -41.65 -21.17 -19.60
CA GLU A 346 -42.29 -21.32 -20.91
C GLU A 346 -43.09 -22.65 -20.97
N TYR A 347 -42.48 -23.76 -20.55
CA TYR A 347 -43.14 -25.08 -20.50
C TYR A 347 -44.39 -25.17 -19.60
N GLN A 348 -44.50 -24.32 -18.57
CA GLN A 348 -45.68 -24.28 -17.69
C GLN A 348 -46.79 -23.34 -18.19
N ALA A 349 -46.55 -22.56 -19.26
CA ALA A 349 -47.51 -21.64 -19.85
C ALA A 349 -48.24 -22.25 -21.06
N GLU A 350 -47.53 -22.96 -21.94
CA GLU A 350 -48.10 -23.49 -23.19
C GLU A 350 -49.23 -24.51 -22.97
N ASP A 351 -49.15 -25.31 -21.90
CA ASP A 351 -50.11 -26.38 -21.59
C ASP A 351 -51.50 -25.85 -21.11
N LYS A 352 -51.68 -24.52 -21.05
CA LYS A 352 -52.92 -23.86 -20.60
C LYS A 352 -53.64 -23.00 -21.65
N GLN A 353 -53.13 -22.89 -22.88
CA GLN A 353 -53.80 -22.09 -23.93
C GLN A 353 -53.89 -22.79 -25.29
N LYS A 354 -55.01 -23.48 -25.53
CA LYS A 354 -55.49 -23.86 -26.87
C LYS A 354 -56.96 -23.47 -27.06
N PRO A 355 -57.25 -22.32 -27.69
CA PRO A 355 -58.60 -21.99 -28.16
C PRO A 355 -59.02 -22.89 -29.33
N LYS A 356 -60.33 -23.09 -29.49
CA LYS A 356 -60.95 -23.54 -30.74
C LYS A 356 -61.33 -22.30 -31.56
N GLU A 357 -61.19 -22.34 -32.88
CA GLU A 357 -61.91 -21.36 -33.72
C GLU A 357 -62.27 -21.94 -35.10
N SER A 358 -63.32 -21.37 -35.71
CA SER A 358 -64.00 -21.82 -36.92
C SER A 358 -63.67 -20.95 -38.13
N LYS A 359 -63.85 -21.49 -39.35
CA LYS A 359 -63.83 -20.70 -40.59
C LYS A 359 -64.87 -21.21 -41.59
N GLU A 360 -65.64 -20.29 -42.15
CA GLU A 360 -66.37 -20.49 -43.41
C GLU A 360 -65.96 -19.47 -44.48
N LYS A 361 -65.80 -20.01 -45.69
CA LYS A 361 -66.02 -19.51 -47.07
C LYS A 361 -66.40 -18.03 -47.30
N PRO A 362 -66.00 -17.45 -48.45
CA PRO A 362 -66.77 -17.65 -49.69
C PRO A 362 -66.09 -18.50 -50.80
N LYS A 363 -66.80 -18.64 -51.93
CA LYS A 363 -66.35 -19.14 -53.25
C LYS A 363 -65.99 -17.93 -54.17
N GLU A 364 -66.00 -17.88 -55.51
CA GLU A 364 -66.36 -18.71 -56.70
C GLU A 364 -65.65 -18.00 -57.91
N THR A 365 -65.24 -18.53 -59.08
CA THR A 365 -65.02 -19.87 -59.71
C THR A 365 -64.43 -19.62 -61.13
N GLU A 366 -64.30 -20.66 -61.98
CA GLU A 366 -63.89 -20.70 -63.41
C GLU A 366 -62.37 -20.90 -63.67
N ARG A 367 -61.96 -21.71 -64.67
CA ARG A 367 -62.72 -22.59 -65.58
C ARG A 367 -61.92 -23.83 -65.99
#